data_AF-A0A133VJW0-F1
#
_entry.id   AF-A0A133VJW0-F1
#
_cell.length_a   1.000
_cell.length_b   1.000
_cell.length_c   1.000
_cell.angle_alpha   90.00
_cell.angle_beta   90.00
_cell.angle_gamma   90.00
#
_symmetry.space_group_name_H-M   'P 1'
#
loop_
_entity.id
_entity.type
_entity.pdbx_description
1 polymer ?
#
loop_
_entity_poly.entity_id
_entity_poly.type
_entity_poly.pdbx_seq_one_letter_code
_entity_poly.pdbx_strand_id
1 'polypeptide(L)'
;MVSKKRKEELMERIIDLSESVKNHEVDPFEVDVEDFLKRLEKIFPEEENPEELLLDIRAMLGLTDVISQQEDWIKHKSSLLHFDPMLVNMKVKELSKKKLAYVLVESWHPTIEMESIAKPGIEDAIEYWEDLEPISERGAELDTEEVPPGEISKEDLAEYGFQSNEDFDEKIEEKWDELKKETDEENKIPYWNFVDSDDYKETIKNAWLTSFLISYGYAKIEISPLEEEITLKAREKRKTPSEETGTSIPIAISYDEWKDRREKNE
;
A
#
# COMPACT_ATOMS: atom_id res chain seq x y z
N MET A 1 -45.48 37.56 18.18
CA MET A 1 -45.32 36.83 19.45
C MET A 1 -44.98 35.39 19.14
N VAL A 2 -43.68 35.08 19.13
CA VAL A 2 -43.22 33.69 19.14
C VAL A 2 -43.60 33.12 20.52
N SER A 3 -44.30 31.98 20.56
CA SER A 3 -44.66 31.34 21.83
C SER A 3 -43.41 31.13 22.67
N LYS A 4 -43.44 31.46 23.97
CA LYS A 4 -42.33 31.28 24.92
C LYS A 4 -41.65 29.91 24.79
N LYS A 5 -42.47 28.86 24.62
CA LYS A 5 -42.02 27.49 24.41
C LYS A 5 -41.16 27.28 23.16
N ARG A 6 -41.45 27.99 22.06
CA ARG A 6 -40.65 27.92 20.82
C ARG A 6 -39.28 28.59 20.93
N LYS A 7 -39.11 29.51 21.88
CA LYS A 7 -37.83 30.17 22.14
C LYS A 7 -36.90 29.25 22.90
N GLU A 8 -37.40 28.67 23.99
CA GLU A 8 -36.70 27.67 24.80
C GLU A 8 -36.29 26.46 23.94
N GLU A 9 -37.21 25.90 23.14
CA GLU A 9 -36.92 24.78 22.21
C GLU A 9 -35.81 25.12 21.20
N LEU A 10 -35.69 26.38 20.77
CA LEU A 10 -34.66 26.81 19.84
C LEU A 10 -33.29 26.91 20.51
N MET A 11 -33.23 27.48 21.73
CA MET A 11 -31.99 27.59 22.50
C MET A 11 -31.48 26.21 22.92
N GLU A 12 -32.36 25.34 23.42
CA GLU A 12 -32.02 23.95 23.76
C GLU A 12 -31.47 23.19 22.54
N ARG A 13 -32.11 23.35 21.38
CA ARG A 13 -31.63 22.73 20.14
C ARG A 13 -30.24 23.22 19.74
N ILE A 14 -29.93 24.49 19.94
CA ILE A 14 -28.58 25.03 19.67
C ILE A 14 -27.56 24.41 20.63
N ILE A 15 -27.91 24.29 21.91
CA ILE A 15 -27.05 23.68 22.94
C ILE A 15 -26.78 22.22 22.60
N ASP A 16 -27.81 21.43 22.31
CA ASP A 16 -27.67 20.00 21.95
C ASP A 16 -26.83 19.81 20.68
N LEU A 17 -27.03 20.66 19.67
CA LEU A 17 -26.22 20.64 18.45
C LEU A 17 -24.76 20.98 18.74
N SER A 18 -24.50 21.97 19.59
CA SER A 18 -23.12 22.33 19.98
C SER A 18 -22.43 21.21 20.76
N GLU A 19 -23.14 20.49 21.63
CA GLU A 19 -22.60 19.32 22.32
C GLU A 19 -22.33 18.16 21.37
N SER A 20 -23.22 17.92 20.39
CA SER A 20 -23.05 16.88 19.36
C SER A 20 -21.81 17.15 18.49
N VAL A 21 -21.58 18.42 18.11
CA VAL A 21 -20.36 18.84 17.40
C VAL A 21 -19.12 18.65 18.27
N LYS A 22 -19.19 19.00 19.56
CA LYS A 22 -18.08 18.79 20.51
C LYS A 22 -17.73 17.32 20.71
N ASN A 23 -18.74 16.44 20.69
CA ASN A 23 -18.57 14.99 20.77
C ASN A 23 -18.17 14.35 19.43
N HIS A 24 -17.94 15.16 18.38
CA HIS A 24 -17.54 14.71 17.04
C HIS A 24 -18.59 13.82 16.35
N GLU A 25 -19.86 13.92 16.74
CA GLU A 25 -20.97 13.17 16.13
C GLU A 25 -21.50 13.86 14.86
N VAL A 26 -21.34 15.19 14.78
CA VAL A 26 -21.82 16.04 13.69
C VAL A 26 -20.67 16.92 13.19
N ASP A 27 -20.58 17.11 11.86
CA ASP A 27 -19.59 18.01 11.26
C ASP A 27 -19.88 19.47 11.64
N PRO A 28 -18.90 20.22 12.19
CA PRO A 28 -19.07 21.64 12.51
C PRO A 28 -19.60 22.49 11.34
N PHE A 29 -19.30 22.14 10.09
CA PHE A 29 -19.74 22.88 8.89
C PHE A 29 -21.17 22.59 8.45
N GLU A 30 -21.81 21.55 8.98
CA GLU A 30 -23.25 21.30 8.74
C GLU A 30 -24.14 22.24 9.56
N VAL A 31 -23.58 22.91 10.57
CA VAL A 31 -24.29 23.86 11.42
C VAL A 31 -24.28 25.26 10.78
N ASP A 32 -25.46 25.76 10.40
CA ASP A 32 -25.64 27.14 9.94
C ASP A 32 -25.68 28.12 11.12
N VAL A 33 -24.48 28.51 11.57
CA VAL A 33 -24.29 29.44 12.68
C VAL A 33 -24.90 30.81 12.38
N GLU A 34 -24.88 31.26 11.12
CA GLU A 34 -25.40 32.57 10.74
C GLU A 34 -26.93 32.64 10.89
N ASP A 35 -27.64 31.59 10.47
CA ASP A 35 -29.09 31.48 10.66
C ASP A 35 -29.45 31.38 12.15
N PHE A 36 -28.71 30.61 12.95
CA PHE A 36 -28.97 30.52 14.39
C PHE A 36 -28.75 31.86 15.11
N LEU A 37 -27.67 32.59 14.80
CA LEU A 37 -27.44 33.93 15.35
C LEU A 37 -28.55 34.92 14.98
N LYS A 38 -29.01 34.93 13.72
CA LYS A 38 -30.13 35.77 13.27
C LYS A 38 -31.45 35.42 13.96
N ARG A 39 -31.64 34.16 14.37
CA ARG A 39 -32.83 33.74 15.11
C ARG A 39 -32.74 34.13 16.58
N LEU A 40 -31.57 34.00 17.21
CA LEU A 40 -31.32 34.48 18.58
C LEU A 40 -31.47 35.99 18.68
N GLU A 41 -30.91 36.76 17.74
CA GLU A 41 -31.03 38.23 17.70
C GLU A 41 -32.49 38.72 17.65
N LYS A 42 -33.39 37.95 17.01
CA LYS A 42 -34.82 38.28 16.97
C LYS A 42 -35.56 37.96 18.27
N ILE A 43 -35.02 37.05 19.08
CA ILE A 43 -35.63 36.57 20.33
C ILE A 43 -35.17 37.42 21.51
N PHE A 44 -33.90 37.84 21.51
CA PHE A 44 -33.25 38.63 22.55
C PHE A 44 -34.03 39.87 23.04
N PRO A 45 -34.70 40.68 22.18
CA PRO A 45 -35.43 41.87 22.63
C PRO A 45 -36.68 41.57 23.48
N GLU A 46 -37.10 40.30 23.55
CA GLU A 46 -38.31 39.85 24.24
C GLU A 46 -37.99 39.04 25.52
N GLU A 47 -36.74 38.99 25.96
CA GLU A 47 -36.29 38.25 27.15
C GLU A 47 -36.28 39.16 28.39
N GLU A 48 -37.08 38.80 29.39
CA GLU A 48 -37.20 39.57 30.65
C GLU A 48 -36.84 38.74 31.90
N ASN A 49 -36.77 37.41 31.78
CA ASN A 49 -36.54 36.49 32.90
C ASN A 49 -35.06 36.04 32.98
N PRO A 50 -34.42 36.06 34.16
CA PRO A 50 -33.07 35.53 34.36
C PRO A 50 -32.79 34.13 33.81
N GLU A 51 -33.78 33.24 33.83
CA GLU A 51 -33.61 31.87 33.31
C GLU A 51 -33.51 31.83 31.77
N GLU A 52 -34.29 32.66 31.08
CA GLU A 52 -34.28 32.78 29.62
C GLU A 52 -32.94 33.38 29.16
N LEU A 53 -32.47 34.43 29.84
CA LEU A 53 -31.15 35.03 29.59
C LEU A 53 -30.00 34.03 29.79
N LEU A 54 -30.11 33.13 30.76
CA LEU A 54 -29.08 32.11 31.00
C LEU A 54 -29.05 31.06 29.88
N LEU A 55 -30.22 30.67 29.37
CA LEU A 55 -30.36 29.80 28.21
C LEU A 55 -29.79 30.45 26.94
N ASP A 56 -30.06 31.73 26.71
CA ASP A 56 -29.52 32.49 25.58
C ASP A 56 -27.99 32.57 25.63
N ILE A 57 -27.42 32.92 26.81
CA ILE A 57 -25.97 32.94 27.02
C ILE A 57 -25.35 31.55 26.74
N ARG A 58 -26.00 30.47 27.14
CA ARG A 58 -25.52 29.10 26.86
C ARG A 58 -25.59 28.76 25.38
N ALA A 59 -26.66 29.14 24.69
CA ALA A 59 -26.78 28.94 23.25
C ALA A 59 -25.70 29.73 22.49
N MET A 60 -25.43 30.98 22.88
CA MET A 60 -24.36 31.81 22.32
C MET A 60 -22.96 31.21 22.56
N LEU A 61 -22.72 30.67 23.76
CA LEU A 61 -21.48 29.96 24.06
C LEU A 61 -21.32 28.71 23.18
N GLY A 62 -22.39 27.93 23.02
CA GLY A 62 -22.40 26.75 22.15
C GLY A 62 -22.09 27.09 20.69
N LEU A 63 -22.65 28.17 20.15
CA LEU A 63 -22.32 28.64 18.79
C LEU A 63 -20.86 29.09 18.68
N THR A 64 -20.31 29.73 19.72
CA THR A 64 -18.89 30.12 19.76
C THR A 64 -17.98 28.90 19.74
N ASP A 65 -18.34 27.85 20.47
CA ASP A 65 -17.62 26.57 20.45
C ASP A 65 -17.64 25.93 19.05
N VAL A 66 -18.78 25.96 18.35
CA VAL A 66 -18.89 25.48 16.96
C VAL A 66 -17.97 26.26 16.01
N ILE A 67 -17.93 27.60 16.12
CA ILE A 67 -17.02 28.44 15.32
C ILE A 67 -15.56 28.08 15.61
N SER A 68 -15.19 27.87 16.88
CA SER A 68 -13.83 27.47 17.25
C SER A 68 -13.45 26.13 16.59
N GLN A 69 -14.37 25.17 16.54
CA GLN A 69 -14.14 23.88 15.89
C GLN A 69 -14.00 24.01 14.37
N GLN A 70 -14.80 24.88 13.74
CA GLN A 70 -14.64 25.20 12.31
C GLN A 70 -13.26 25.83 12.03
N GLU A 71 -12.80 26.74 12.90
CA GLU A 71 -11.48 27.37 12.79
C GLU A 71 -10.35 26.35 12.91
N ASP A 72 -10.41 25.46 13.91
CA ASP A 72 -9.40 24.41 14.13
C ASP A 72 -9.36 23.41 12.98
N TRP A 73 -10.52 23.03 12.44
CA TRP A 73 -10.61 22.20 11.25
C TRP A 73 -9.95 22.85 10.03
N ILE A 74 -10.20 24.15 9.78
CA ILE A 74 -9.58 24.91 8.69
C ILE A 74 -8.06 25.00 8.89
N LYS A 75 -7.60 25.30 10.11
CA LYS A 75 -6.17 25.32 10.44
C LYS A 75 -5.51 23.98 10.19
N HIS A 76 -6.16 22.88 10.58
CA HIS A 76 -5.65 21.53 10.36
C HIS A 76 -5.58 21.19 8.86
N LYS A 77 -6.64 21.44 8.10
CA LYS A 77 -6.67 21.25 6.64
C LYS A 77 -5.66 22.14 5.91
N SER A 78 -5.50 23.39 6.32
CA SER A 78 -4.50 24.31 5.77
C SER A 78 -3.08 23.85 6.10
N SER A 79 -2.84 23.33 7.30
CA SER A 79 -1.55 22.75 7.70
C SER A 79 -1.21 21.49 6.89
N LEU A 80 -2.21 20.67 6.55
CA LEU A 80 -2.07 19.51 5.67
C LEU A 80 -1.78 19.89 4.21
N LEU A 81 -2.40 20.97 3.70
CA LEU A 81 -2.13 21.50 2.35
C LEU A 81 -0.72 22.09 2.22
N HIS A 82 -0.07 22.45 3.33
CA HIS A 82 1.30 22.95 3.40
C HIS A 82 2.13 22.13 4.40
N PHE A 83 2.26 20.82 4.15
CA PHE A 83 3.47 20.11 4.53
C PHE A 83 4.64 20.62 3.67
N ASP A 84 5.00 21.89 3.85
CA ASP A 84 6.25 22.42 3.34
C ASP A 84 7.37 21.77 4.16
N PRO A 85 8.29 21.01 3.54
CA PRO A 85 9.46 20.45 4.22
C PRO A 85 10.20 21.47 5.08
N MET A 86 10.11 22.76 4.76
CA MET A 86 10.71 23.86 5.52
C MET A 86 10.06 24.08 6.89
N LEU A 87 8.73 24.03 7.02
CA LEU A 87 8.03 24.21 8.31
C LEU A 87 8.27 23.04 9.26
N VAL A 88 8.30 21.82 8.71
CA VAL A 88 8.67 20.62 9.46
C VAL A 88 10.10 20.75 9.98
N ASN A 89 11.03 21.21 9.14
CA ASN A 89 12.42 21.43 9.53
C ASN A 89 12.56 22.47 10.66
N MET A 90 11.81 23.57 10.59
CA MET A 90 11.80 24.60 11.64
C MET A 90 11.28 24.04 12.97
N LYS A 91 10.16 23.31 12.96
CA LYS A 91 9.60 22.65 14.15
C LYS A 91 10.59 21.64 14.75
N VAL A 92 11.22 20.80 13.93
CA VAL A 92 12.21 19.82 14.42
C VAL A 92 13.40 20.51 15.09
N LYS A 93 13.86 21.65 14.54
CA LYS A 93 14.97 22.44 15.12
C LYS A 93 14.61 23.12 16.43
N GLU A 94 13.35 23.51 16.62
CA GLU A 94 12.88 24.15 17.87
C GLU A 94 12.57 23.16 18.99
N LEU A 95 12.33 21.88 18.68
CA LEU A 95 11.99 20.88 19.68
C LEU A 95 13.19 20.48 20.56
N SER A 96 12.93 20.30 21.85
CA SER A 96 13.94 19.78 22.78
C SER A 96 14.20 18.29 22.52
N LYS A 97 15.42 17.83 22.86
CA LYS A 97 15.82 16.41 22.70
C LYS A 97 14.81 15.43 23.29
N LYS A 98 14.19 15.78 24.43
CA LYS A 98 13.18 14.96 25.11
C LYS A 98 11.88 14.86 24.29
N LYS A 99 11.42 15.97 23.71
CA LYS A 99 10.22 15.97 22.85
C LYS A 99 10.48 15.26 21.53
N LEU A 100 11.65 15.45 20.93
CA LEU A 100 12.04 14.71 19.72
C LEU A 100 12.06 13.20 19.96
N ALA A 101 12.61 12.74 21.09
CA ALA A 101 12.58 11.33 21.45
C ALA A 101 11.15 10.80 21.63
N TYR A 102 10.26 11.61 22.22
CA TYR A 102 8.85 11.23 22.40
C TYR A 102 8.13 11.10 21.05
N VAL A 103 8.28 12.10 20.18
CA VAL A 103 7.72 12.08 18.82
C VAL A 103 8.27 10.90 18.03
N LEU A 104 9.57 10.62 18.12
CA LEU A 104 10.18 9.47 17.45
C LEU A 104 9.56 8.15 17.92
N VAL A 105 9.38 7.97 19.24
CA VAL A 105 8.78 6.74 19.81
C VAL A 105 7.31 6.61 19.41
N GLU A 106 6.52 7.69 19.47
CA GLU A 106 5.12 7.67 19.03
C GLU A 106 4.98 7.44 17.53
N SER A 107 5.94 7.92 16.75
CA SER A 107 5.98 7.76 15.29
C SER A 107 6.78 6.53 14.85
N TRP A 108 7.23 5.71 15.81
CA TRP A 108 7.99 4.51 15.49
C TRP A 108 6.98 3.40 15.16
N HIS A 109 6.73 3.26 13.86
CA HIS A 109 5.98 2.15 13.29
C HIS A 109 7.02 1.22 12.67
N PRO A 110 7.73 0.37 13.46
CA PRO A 110 8.61 -0.61 12.86
C PRO A 110 7.75 -1.48 11.94
N THR A 111 8.22 -1.69 10.71
CA THR A 111 7.66 -2.72 9.84
C THR A 111 7.96 -4.05 10.51
N ILE A 112 7.05 -4.51 11.35
CA ILE A 112 7.07 -5.88 11.85
C ILE A 112 6.61 -6.69 10.65
N GLU A 113 7.57 -7.35 10.00
CA GLU A 113 7.24 -8.47 9.12
C GLU A 113 6.54 -9.51 9.99
N MET A 114 5.21 -9.60 9.87
CA MET A 114 4.51 -10.80 10.29
C MET A 114 4.59 -11.75 9.11
N GLU A 115 5.40 -12.80 9.24
CA GLU A 115 5.32 -13.97 8.37
C GLU A 115 3.89 -14.51 8.44
N SER A 116 3.06 -14.07 7.50
CA SER A 116 1.70 -14.55 7.35
C SER A 116 1.81 -15.74 6.41
N ILE A 117 1.63 -16.95 6.94
CA ILE A 117 1.56 -18.14 6.09
C ILE A 117 0.27 -18.02 5.29
N ALA A 118 0.40 -17.82 3.98
CA ALA A 118 -0.71 -17.80 3.06
C ALA A 118 -1.35 -19.19 2.96
N LYS A 119 -2.62 -19.28 2.54
CA LYS A 119 -3.32 -20.57 2.36
C LYS A 119 -2.52 -21.59 1.52
N PRO A 120 -1.88 -21.20 0.41
CA PRO A 120 -1.01 -22.11 -0.35
C PRO A 120 0.15 -22.63 0.50
N GLY A 121 0.83 -21.78 1.28
CA GLY A 121 1.91 -22.22 2.17
C GLY A 121 1.46 -23.17 3.28
N ILE A 122 0.18 -23.12 3.69
CA ILE A 122 -0.40 -24.14 4.59
C ILE A 122 -0.63 -25.46 3.84
N GLU A 123 -1.10 -25.40 2.59
CA GLU A 123 -1.31 -26.57 1.74
C GLU A 123 0.02 -27.27 1.45
N ASP A 124 1.05 -26.54 1.04
CA ASP A 124 2.41 -27.03 0.81
C ASP A 124 3.01 -27.66 2.09
N ALA A 125 2.76 -27.03 3.24
CA ALA A 125 3.24 -27.57 4.51
C ALA A 125 2.54 -28.89 4.87
N ILE A 126 1.23 -29.00 4.63
CA ILE A 126 0.48 -30.23 4.86
C ILE A 126 1.00 -31.34 3.94
N GLU A 127 1.15 -31.06 2.65
CA GLU A 127 1.65 -32.01 1.66
C GLU A 127 3.07 -32.48 2.02
N TYR A 128 3.95 -31.57 2.41
CA TYR A 128 5.27 -31.91 2.95
C TYR A 128 5.20 -32.85 4.16
N TRP A 129 4.29 -32.59 5.12
CA TRP A 129 4.13 -33.45 6.30
C TRP A 129 3.56 -34.83 5.98
N GLU A 130 2.72 -34.93 4.96
CA GLU A 130 2.12 -36.18 4.47
C GLU A 130 3.13 -37.03 3.70
N ASP A 131 3.98 -36.40 2.89
CA ASP A 131 4.98 -37.07 2.05
C ASP A 131 6.28 -37.42 2.78
N LEU A 132 6.48 -36.86 3.98
CA LEU A 132 7.65 -37.17 4.78
C LEU A 132 7.65 -38.65 5.24
N GLU A 133 8.73 -39.36 4.94
CA GLU A 133 8.99 -40.75 5.36
C GLU A 133 8.80 -40.98 6.87
N PRO A 134 8.62 -42.20 7.39
CA PRO A 134 8.52 -42.45 8.83
C PRO A 134 9.68 -41.85 9.64
N ILE A 135 9.45 -41.39 10.88
CA ILE A 135 10.48 -40.80 11.76
C ILE A 135 11.74 -41.67 11.91
N SER A 136 11.61 -42.99 11.77
CA SER A 136 12.73 -43.94 11.79
C SER A 136 13.65 -43.87 10.58
N GLU A 137 13.16 -43.33 9.46
CA GLU A 137 13.88 -43.13 8.20
C GLU A 137 14.36 -41.67 8.07
N ARG A 138 13.64 -40.72 8.70
CA ARG A 138 14.05 -39.32 8.88
C ARG A 138 15.29 -39.22 9.78
N GLY A 139 16.47 -39.22 9.17
CA GLY A 139 17.76 -39.15 9.88
C GLY A 139 18.68 -40.34 9.64
N ALA A 140 18.34 -41.24 8.72
CA ALA A 140 19.40 -41.82 7.92
C ALA A 140 20.19 -40.64 7.34
N GLU A 141 21.50 -40.60 7.55
CA GLU A 141 22.37 -39.71 6.78
C GLU A 141 22.07 -40.03 5.32
N LEU A 142 21.22 -39.22 4.69
CA LEU A 142 21.27 -39.07 3.27
C LEU A 142 22.72 -38.62 3.05
N ASP A 143 23.52 -39.45 2.41
CA ASP A 143 24.75 -39.02 1.74
C ASP A 143 24.33 -38.09 0.60
N THR A 144 23.67 -36.99 0.95
CA THR A 144 23.44 -35.85 0.10
C THR A 144 24.65 -34.97 0.31
N GLU A 145 25.52 -34.94 -0.71
CA GLU A 145 26.44 -33.82 -0.86
C GLU A 145 25.61 -32.54 -0.73
N GLU A 146 25.98 -31.66 0.20
CA GLU A 146 25.50 -30.29 0.20
C GLU A 146 25.97 -29.65 -1.11
N VAL A 147 25.17 -29.80 -2.16
CA VAL A 147 25.40 -29.06 -3.40
C VAL A 147 24.94 -27.65 -3.08
N PRO A 148 25.83 -26.64 -3.12
CA PRO A 148 25.37 -25.24 -3.06
C PRO A 148 24.28 -25.05 -4.13
N PRO A 149 23.32 -24.12 -3.93
CA PRO A 149 22.33 -23.79 -4.96
C PRO A 149 23.08 -23.64 -6.27
N GLY A 150 22.78 -24.51 -7.24
CA GLY A 150 23.64 -24.71 -8.39
C GLY A 150 23.94 -23.38 -9.06
N GLU A 151 25.18 -22.91 -8.96
CA GLU A 151 25.65 -21.87 -9.85
C GLU A 151 25.64 -22.49 -11.25
N ILE A 152 24.86 -21.92 -12.16
CA ILE A 152 24.88 -22.32 -13.56
C ILE A 152 26.35 -22.28 -14.03
N SER A 153 26.90 -23.44 -14.37
CA SER A 153 28.28 -23.56 -14.80
C SER A 153 28.43 -23.01 -16.22
N LYS A 154 29.67 -22.74 -16.66
CA LYS A 154 29.92 -22.33 -18.05
C LYS A 154 29.52 -23.42 -19.04
N GLU A 155 29.64 -24.67 -18.63
CA GLU A 155 29.24 -25.84 -19.38
C GLU A 155 27.71 -25.88 -19.55
N ASP A 156 26.95 -25.60 -18.48
CA ASP A 156 25.49 -25.48 -18.53
C ASP A 156 25.06 -24.32 -19.44
N LEU A 157 25.72 -23.16 -19.33
CA LEU A 157 25.50 -22.02 -20.23
C LEU A 157 25.72 -22.40 -21.69
N ALA A 158 26.80 -23.14 -21.99
CA ALA A 158 27.07 -23.64 -23.33
C ALA A 158 25.98 -24.60 -23.81
N GLU A 159 25.41 -25.43 -22.94
CA GLU A 159 24.29 -26.32 -23.25
C GLU A 159 22.99 -25.55 -23.57
N TYR A 160 22.74 -24.44 -22.86
CA TYR A 160 21.66 -23.50 -23.21
C TYR A 160 21.97 -22.62 -24.43
N GLY A 161 23.17 -22.77 -25.00
CA GLY A 161 23.65 -22.12 -26.22
C GLY A 161 24.30 -20.76 -26.00
N PHE A 162 24.76 -20.44 -24.79
CA PHE A 162 25.48 -19.21 -24.46
C PHE A 162 26.99 -19.51 -24.47
N GLN A 163 27.67 -19.22 -25.59
CA GLN A 163 29.10 -19.52 -25.74
C GLN A 163 29.99 -18.36 -25.28
N SER A 164 29.49 -17.13 -25.34
CA SER A 164 30.19 -15.90 -24.93
C SER A 164 29.22 -14.87 -24.33
N ASN A 165 29.77 -13.82 -23.71
CA ASN A 165 28.96 -12.68 -23.23
C ASN A 165 28.30 -11.92 -24.38
N GLU A 166 28.93 -11.89 -25.57
CA GLU A 166 28.36 -11.23 -26.76
C GLU A 166 27.13 -11.99 -27.24
N ASP A 167 27.16 -13.33 -27.28
CA ASP A 167 25.99 -14.16 -27.61
C ASP A 167 24.85 -14.01 -26.58
N PHE A 168 25.20 -13.67 -25.34
CA PHE A 168 24.23 -13.45 -24.27
C PHE A 168 23.52 -12.10 -24.44
N ASP A 169 24.26 -11.03 -24.70
CA ASP A 169 23.70 -9.70 -24.97
C ASP A 169 22.79 -9.72 -26.21
N GLU A 170 23.19 -10.41 -27.28
CA GLU A 170 22.37 -10.59 -28.49
C GLU A 170 21.04 -11.28 -28.17
N LYS A 171 21.06 -12.35 -27.36
CA LYS A 171 19.84 -13.06 -26.94
C LYS A 171 18.95 -12.24 -26.02
N ILE A 172 19.53 -11.39 -25.18
CA ILE A 172 18.76 -10.45 -24.36
C ILE A 172 18.07 -9.41 -25.25
N GLU A 173 18.75 -8.88 -26.26
CA GLU A 173 18.13 -7.95 -27.21
C GLU A 173 17.05 -8.62 -28.05
N GLU A 174 17.26 -9.85 -28.52
CA GLU A 174 16.26 -10.64 -29.24
C GLU A 174 15.01 -10.86 -28.37
N LYS A 175 15.20 -11.28 -27.12
CA LYS A 175 14.09 -11.51 -26.18
C LYS A 175 13.39 -10.20 -25.77
N TRP A 176 14.11 -9.07 -25.75
CA TRP A 176 13.49 -7.75 -25.55
C TRP A 176 12.60 -7.34 -26.72
N ASP A 177 13.03 -7.63 -27.94
CA ASP A 177 12.24 -7.34 -29.14
C ASP A 177 11.04 -8.28 -29.29
N GLU A 178 11.15 -9.53 -28.85
CA GLU A 178 10.03 -10.45 -28.67
C GLU A 178 9.02 -9.88 -27.67
N LEU A 179 9.48 -9.47 -26.48
CA LEU A 179 8.63 -8.87 -25.46
C LEU A 179 7.86 -7.65 -25.99
N LYS A 180 8.50 -6.77 -26.77
CA LYS A 180 7.80 -5.61 -27.38
C LYS A 180 6.74 -6.00 -28.41
N LYS A 181 6.90 -7.12 -29.11
CA LYS A 181 5.95 -7.59 -30.13
C LYS A 181 4.73 -8.25 -29.49
N GLU A 182 4.93 -8.96 -28.39
CA GLU A 182 3.90 -9.72 -27.70
C GLU A 182 3.12 -8.89 -26.67
N THR A 183 3.63 -7.72 -26.28
CA THR A 183 2.90 -6.83 -25.40
C THR A 183 1.77 -6.06 -26.09
N ASP A 184 0.66 -5.89 -25.38
CA ASP A 184 -0.53 -5.16 -25.84
C ASP A 184 -0.28 -3.64 -25.99
N GLU A 185 -1.32 -2.87 -26.36
CA GLU A 185 -1.25 -1.39 -26.52
C GLU A 185 -0.68 -0.65 -25.28
N GLU A 186 -0.74 -1.25 -24.09
CA GLU A 186 -0.15 -0.72 -22.85
C GLU A 186 1.32 -1.15 -22.58
N ASN A 187 1.94 -1.89 -23.51
CA ASN A 187 3.25 -2.55 -23.36
C ASN A 187 3.30 -3.55 -22.18
N LYS A 188 2.19 -4.23 -21.87
CA LYS A 188 2.07 -5.18 -20.75
C LYS A 188 1.75 -6.59 -21.25
N ILE A 189 2.26 -7.59 -20.55
CA ILE A 189 1.94 -9.01 -20.75
C ILE A 189 2.05 -9.75 -19.39
N PRO A 190 1.17 -10.72 -19.08
CA PRO A 190 1.36 -11.58 -17.91
C PRO A 190 2.68 -12.35 -18.00
N TYR A 191 3.40 -12.49 -16.89
CA TYR A 191 4.72 -13.14 -16.84
C TYR A 191 4.69 -14.55 -17.42
N TRP A 192 3.73 -15.37 -16.95
CA TRP A 192 3.60 -16.76 -17.39
C TRP A 192 3.31 -16.88 -18.88
N ASN A 193 2.52 -15.98 -19.46
CA ASN A 193 2.24 -15.97 -20.89
C ASN A 193 3.48 -15.69 -21.75
N PHE A 194 4.50 -15.04 -21.18
CA PHE A 194 5.75 -14.70 -21.89
C PHE A 194 6.85 -15.75 -21.71
N VAL A 195 6.91 -16.41 -20.55
CA VAL A 195 7.96 -17.39 -20.26
C VAL A 195 7.57 -18.82 -20.64
N ASP A 196 6.28 -19.14 -20.65
CA ASP A 196 5.78 -20.48 -20.93
C ASP A 196 6.11 -20.91 -22.37
N SER A 197 6.57 -22.15 -22.51
CA SER A 197 6.94 -22.76 -23.79
C SER A 197 6.55 -24.24 -23.81
N ASP A 198 6.61 -24.86 -24.98
CA ASP A 198 6.27 -26.27 -25.19
C ASP A 198 7.20 -27.23 -24.45
N ASP A 199 8.41 -26.78 -24.12
CA ASP A 199 9.41 -27.55 -23.41
C ASP A 199 9.77 -26.89 -22.06
N TYR A 200 9.89 -27.70 -21.02
CA TYR A 200 10.21 -27.21 -19.68
C TYR A 200 11.59 -26.55 -19.63
N LYS A 201 12.59 -27.11 -20.33
CA LYS A 201 13.95 -26.55 -20.36
C LYS A 201 13.94 -25.18 -21.05
N GLU A 202 13.13 -25.02 -22.09
CA GLU A 202 12.93 -23.76 -22.77
C GLU A 202 12.21 -22.72 -21.90
N THR A 203 11.20 -23.16 -21.12
CA THR A 203 10.50 -22.31 -20.14
C THR A 203 11.46 -21.78 -19.07
N ILE A 204 12.32 -22.64 -18.53
CA ILE A 204 13.36 -22.24 -17.56
C ILE A 204 14.34 -21.25 -18.19
N LYS A 205 14.77 -21.50 -19.44
CA LYS A 205 15.64 -20.59 -20.18
C LYS A 205 14.99 -19.22 -20.40
N ASN A 206 13.71 -19.17 -20.75
CA ASN A 206 12.95 -17.93 -20.92
C ASN A 206 12.80 -17.16 -19.61
N ALA A 207 12.46 -17.85 -18.52
CA ALA A 207 12.38 -17.27 -17.19
C ALA A 207 13.73 -16.68 -16.74
N TRP A 208 14.81 -17.40 -16.99
CA TRP A 208 16.17 -16.97 -16.71
C TRP A 208 16.54 -15.71 -17.51
N LEU A 209 16.35 -15.69 -18.83
CA LEU A 209 16.58 -14.49 -19.66
C LEU A 209 15.73 -13.30 -19.21
N THR A 210 14.48 -13.55 -18.82
CA THR A 210 13.57 -12.52 -18.32
C THR A 210 14.08 -11.88 -17.02
N SER A 211 14.69 -12.66 -16.13
CA SER A 211 15.31 -12.12 -14.91
C SER A 211 16.42 -11.09 -15.24
N PHE A 212 17.21 -11.34 -16.29
CA PHE A 212 18.24 -10.42 -16.77
C PHE A 212 17.66 -9.21 -17.52
N LEU A 213 16.59 -9.39 -18.31
CA LEU A 213 15.87 -8.29 -18.95
C LEU A 213 15.39 -7.27 -17.92
N ILE A 214 14.84 -7.74 -16.79
CA ILE A 214 14.40 -6.88 -15.69
C ILE A 214 15.62 -6.26 -15.00
N SER A 215 16.63 -7.07 -14.66
CA SER A 215 17.83 -6.62 -13.94
C SER A 215 18.65 -5.60 -14.71
N TYR A 216 18.71 -5.69 -16.03
CA TYR A 216 19.41 -4.71 -16.88
C TYR A 216 18.54 -3.52 -17.29
N GLY A 217 17.27 -3.51 -16.88
CA GLY A 217 16.35 -2.39 -17.03
C GLY A 217 15.71 -2.26 -18.42
N TYR A 218 15.64 -3.37 -19.17
CA TYR A 218 14.89 -3.49 -20.44
C TYR A 218 13.38 -3.69 -20.19
N ALA A 219 13.04 -4.36 -19.09
CA ALA A 219 11.66 -4.57 -18.66
C ALA A 219 11.44 -4.09 -17.22
N LYS A 220 10.18 -3.85 -16.85
CA LYS A 220 9.75 -3.60 -15.48
C LYS A 220 8.76 -4.70 -15.07
N ILE A 221 8.95 -5.27 -13.90
CA ILE A 221 7.99 -6.18 -13.29
C ILE A 221 7.03 -5.39 -12.40
N GLU A 222 5.73 -5.69 -12.49
CA GLU A 222 4.68 -5.18 -11.61
C GLU A 222 3.98 -6.38 -10.99
N ILE A 223 3.93 -6.41 -9.66
CA ILE A 223 3.32 -7.50 -8.88
C ILE A 223 2.12 -6.92 -8.17
N SER A 224 0.97 -7.54 -8.35
CA SER A 224 -0.25 -7.25 -7.60
C SER A 224 -0.33 -8.22 -6.40
N PRO A 225 0.04 -7.81 -5.17
CA PRO A 225 0.21 -8.75 -4.05
C PRO A 225 -1.08 -9.44 -3.59
N LEU A 226 -2.24 -8.87 -3.95
CA LEU A 226 -3.55 -9.41 -3.58
C LEU A 226 -4.05 -10.47 -4.56
N GLU A 227 -3.65 -10.39 -5.82
CA GLU A 227 -4.11 -11.28 -6.91
C GLU A 227 -3.02 -12.28 -7.32
N GLU A 228 -1.81 -12.15 -6.76
CA GLU A 228 -0.61 -12.93 -7.13
C GLU A 228 -0.25 -12.86 -8.62
N GLU A 229 -0.81 -11.88 -9.34
CA GLU A 229 -0.55 -11.67 -10.75
C GLU A 229 0.76 -10.91 -10.95
N ILE A 230 1.66 -11.53 -11.71
CA ILE A 230 2.93 -10.94 -12.13
C ILE A 230 2.78 -10.46 -13.57
N THR A 231 2.94 -9.15 -13.78
CA THR A 231 2.89 -8.54 -15.11
C THR A 231 4.26 -8.00 -15.50
N LEU A 232 4.68 -8.28 -16.73
CA LEU A 232 5.87 -7.71 -17.36
C LEU A 232 5.47 -6.50 -18.19
N LYS A 233 6.23 -5.41 -18.05
CA LYS A 233 6.10 -4.21 -18.87
C LYS A 233 7.37 -3.94 -19.65
N ALA A 234 7.29 -3.98 -20.98
CA ALA A 234 8.40 -3.62 -21.85
C ALA A 234 8.72 -2.12 -21.73
N ARG A 235 10.00 -1.76 -21.67
CA ARG A 235 10.44 -0.36 -21.80
C ARG A 235 10.86 -0.09 -23.23
N GLU A 236 10.52 1.10 -23.75
CA GLU A 236 10.96 1.54 -25.08
C GLU A 236 12.48 1.76 -25.18
N LYS A 237 13.11 2.16 -24.06
CA LYS A 237 14.55 2.36 -23.95
C LYS A 237 15.06 1.76 -22.65
N ARG A 238 16.22 1.12 -22.72
CA ARG A 238 16.97 0.67 -21.54
C ARG A 238 17.18 1.85 -20.60
N LYS A 239 16.79 1.68 -19.33
CA LYS A 239 17.13 2.61 -18.25
C LYS A 239 17.97 1.86 -17.25
N THR A 240 19.19 2.34 -17.01
CA THR A 240 20.05 1.80 -15.96
C THR A 240 19.31 1.87 -14.63
N PRO A 241 19.06 0.73 -13.95
CA PRO A 241 18.43 0.74 -12.64
C PRO A 241 19.32 1.53 -11.66
N SER A 242 18.73 2.36 -10.79
CA SER A 242 19.49 2.96 -9.69
C SER A 242 19.66 1.91 -8.58
N GLU A 243 20.87 1.76 -8.06
CA GLU A 243 21.21 0.76 -7.01
C GLU A 243 20.33 0.89 -5.75
N GLU A 244 19.74 2.06 -5.50
CA GLU A 244 18.94 2.35 -4.30
C GLU A 244 17.54 1.70 -4.25
N THR A 245 17.08 0.99 -5.30
CA THR A 245 15.69 0.46 -5.37
C THR A 245 15.55 -0.99 -5.88
N GLY A 246 16.64 -1.76 -5.92
CA GLY A 246 16.59 -3.16 -6.35
C GLY A 246 15.82 -4.04 -5.35
N THR A 247 14.63 -4.52 -5.73
CA THR A 247 13.92 -5.57 -4.98
C THR A 247 14.17 -6.90 -5.67
N SER A 248 14.63 -7.90 -4.92
CA SER A 248 14.78 -9.27 -5.42
C SER A 248 13.48 -10.02 -5.19
N ILE A 249 12.95 -10.65 -6.23
CA ILE A 249 11.70 -11.41 -6.17
C ILE A 249 12.01 -12.86 -6.57
N PRO A 250 11.84 -13.83 -5.66
CA PRO A 250 11.91 -15.24 -6.01
C PRO A 250 10.64 -15.64 -6.77
N ILE A 251 10.80 -16.33 -7.90
CA ILE A 251 9.71 -16.97 -8.64
C ILE A 251 10.07 -18.45 -8.72
N ALA A 252 9.29 -19.29 -8.05
CA ALA A 252 9.44 -20.74 -8.13
C ALA A 252 8.85 -21.24 -9.45
N ILE A 253 9.55 -22.14 -10.12
CA ILE A 253 9.07 -22.82 -11.33
C ILE A 253 9.36 -24.31 -11.12
N SER A 254 8.31 -25.09 -10.86
CA SER A 254 8.40 -26.55 -10.76
C SER A 254 7.88 -27.20 -12.04
N TYR A 255 8.32 -28.44 -12.30
CA TYR A 255 7.86 -29.21 -13.47
C TYR A 255 6.36 -29.51 -13.40
N ASP A 256 5.88 -29.86 -12.21
CA ASP A 256 4.46 -30.19 -11.98
C ASP A 256 3.58 -28.96 -12.16
N GLU A 257 3.98 -27.79 -11.64
CA GLU A 257 3.24 -26.54 -11.82
C GLU A 257 3.20 -26.10 -13.28
N TRP A 258 4.31 -26.22 -14.01
CA TRP A 258 4.37 -25.92 -15.44
C TRP A 258 3.40 -26.81 -16.23
N LYS A 259 3.37 -28.11 -15.92
CA LYS A 259 2.48 -29.07 -16.58
C LYS A 259 1.01 -28.78 -16.29
N ASP A 260 0.66 -28.54 -15.03
CA ASP A 260 -0.70 -28.21 -14.60
C ASP A 260 -1.23 -26.91 -15.22
N ARG A 261 -0.37 -25.91 -15.40
CA ARG A 261 -0.71 -24.65 -16.07
C ARG A 261 -1.05 -24.86 -17.55
N ARG A 262 -0.34 -25.75 -18.24
CA ARG A 262 -0.65 -26.09 -19.64
C ARG A 262 -1.95 -26.89 -19.76
N GLU A 263 -2.18 -27.86 -18.87
CA GLU A 263 -3.44 -28.63 -18.86
C GLU A 263 -4.68 -27.76 -18.58
N LYS A 264 -4.53 -26.60 -17.92
CA LYS A 264 -5.61 -25.63 -17.68
C LYS A 264 -5.82 -24.60 -18.80
N ASN A 265 -4.84 -24.41 -19.68
CA ASN A 265 -4.85 -23.41 -20.75
C ASN A 265 -5.16 -24.02 -22.15
N GLU A 266 -5.30 -25.35 -22.26
CA GLU A 266 -5.88 -26.06 -23.43
C GLU A 266 -7.42 -26.13 -23.37
#